data_AF-A0A4Q3V4P2-F1
#
_entry.id   AF-A0A4Q3V4P2-F1
#
_cell.length_a   1.000
_cell.length_b   1.000
_cell.length_c   1.000
_cell.angle_alpha   90.00
_cell.angle_beta   90.00
_cell.angle_gamma   90.00
#
_symmetry.space_group_name_H-M   'P 1'
#
loop_
_entity.id
_entity.type
_entity.pdbx_description
1 polymer ?
#
loop_
_entity_poly.entity_id
_entity_poly.type
_entity_poly.pdbx_seq_one_letter_code
_entity_poly.pdbx_strand_id
1 'polypeptide(L)'
;MSKLDKALLVVLFLVMLTPAALVGVFVYALKDGLGPKQNAIQRAAQARDYSTLQHLFTEGKHPDDRNDSDPGGTALERALLDGDFEMAEFLASQGADDDQVRIWSRSNVDDPSGTYARAYRWLKQRRARRSSPPEKHVREKPEGIN
;
A
#
# COMPACT_ATOMS: atom_id res chain seq x y z
N MET A 1 56.38 15.75 29.13
CA MET A 1 54.91 15.79 29.12
C MET A 1 54.42 15.61 30.55
N SER A 2 53.95 16.71 31.14
CA SER A 2 53.53 16.81 32.54
C SER A 2 52.24 16.02 32.80
N LYS A 3 51.91 15.73 34.07
CA LYS A 3 50.63 15.08 34.42
C LYS A 3 49.41 15.89 33.94
N LEU A 4 49.54 17.22 33.88
CA LEU A 4 48.52 18.12 33.36
C LEU A 4 48.34 17.97 31.84
N ASP A 5 49.42 17.80 31.08
CA ASP A 5 49.33 17.64 29.61
C ASP A 5 48.59 16.36 29.22
N LYS A 6 48.82 15.27 29.99
CA LYS A 6 48.10 13.99 29.78
C LYS A 6 46.64 14.11 30.17
N ALA A 7 46.33 14.81 31.26
CA ALA A 7 44.95 15.06 31.67
C ALA A 7 44.20 15.91 30.64
N LEU A 8 44.85 16.95 30.10
CA LEU A 8 44.29 17.78 29.04
C LEU A 8 44.00 16.97 27.78
N LEU A 9 44.94 16.10 27.37
CA LEU A 9 44.77 15.23 26.20
C LEU A 9 43.58 14.26 26.40
N VAL A 10 43.43 13.68 27.59
CA VAL A 10 42.32 12.78 27.92
C VAL A 10 40.98 13.52 27.93
N VAL A 11 40.92 14.72 28.51
CA VAL A 11 39.71 15.55 28.51
C VAL A 11 39.33 15.95 27.09
N LEU A 12 40.29 16.35 26.26
CA LEU A 12 40.05 16.72 24.86
C LEU A 12 39.59 15.51 24.03
N PHE A 13 40.14 14.33 24.30
CA PHE A 13 39.69 13.08 23.68
C PHE A 13 38.26 12.71 24.11
N LEU A 14 37.91 12.86 25.39
CA LEU A 14 36.57 12.60 25.91
C LEU A 14 35.52 13.58 25.36
N VAL A 15 35.88 14.86 25.22
CA VAL A 15 35.01 15.89 24.62
C VAL A 15 34.83 15.70 23.11
N MET A 16 35.81 15.10 22.41
CA MET A 16 35.70 14.79 20.98
C MET A 16 35.01 13.44 20.71
N LEU A 17 35.08 12.48 21.63
CA LEU A 17 34.44 11.17 21.50
C LEU A 17 32.93 11.22 21.79
N THR A 18 32.49 12.13 22.66
CA THR A 18 31.09 12.32 23.05
C THR A 18 30.16 12.80 21.93
N PRO A 19 30.50 13.76 21.05
CA PRO A 19 29.62 14.13 19.94
C PRO A 19 29.48 13.02 18.92
N ALA A 20 30.54 12.24 18.63
CA ALA A 20 30.44 11.10 17.71
C ALA A 20 29.55 9.97 18.27
N ALA A 21 29.67 9.67 19.57
CA ALA A 21 28.79 8.71 20.24
C ALA A 21 27.34 9.21 20.31
N LEU A 22 27.11 10.49 20.59
CA LEU A 22 25.78 11.10 20.59
C LEU A 22 25.16 11.12 19.20
N VAL A 23 25.92 11.40 18.15
CA VAL A 23 25.45 11.29 16.76
C VAL A 23 25.11 9.84 16.43
N GLY A 24 25.93 8.87 16.86
CA GLY A 24 25.63 7.45 16.69
C GLY A 24 24.34 7.03 17.41
N VAL A 25 24.15 7.44 18.66
CA VAL A 25 22.93 7.19 19.45
C VAL A 25 21.73 7.95 18.88
N PHE A 26 21.92 9.15 18.36
CA PHE A 26 20.87 9.93 17.71
C PHE A 26 20.45 9.32 16.37
N VAL A 27 21.42 8.91 15.54
CA VAL A 27 21.17 8.15 14.30
C VAL A 27 20.51 6.80 14.61
N TYR A 28 20.91 6.13 15.70
CA TYR A 28 20.30 4.89 16.17
C TYR A 28 18.87 5.11 16.69
N ALA A 29 18.63 6.15 17.47
CA ALA A 29 17.29 6.52 17.94
C ALA A 29 16.37 6.99 16.80
N LEU A 30 16.93 7.64 15.77
CA LEU A 30 16.22 7.98 14.53
C LEU A 30 15.91 6.75 13.67
N LYS A 31 16.75 5.71 13.73
CA LYS A 31 16.52 4.44 13.02
C LYS A 31 15.26 3.72 13.53
N ASP A 32 14.98 3.82 14.82
CA ASP A 32 13.82 3.17 15.46
C ASP A 32 12.56 4.08 15.49
N GLY A 33 12.72 5.40 15.34
CA GLY A 33 11.61 6.37 15.30
C GLY A 33 10.89 6.54 13.96
N LEU A 34 11.49 6.05 12.87
CA LEU A 34 10.83 5.85 11.57
C LEU A 34 10.58 4.35 11.36
N GLY A 35 9.73 3.77 12.21
CA GLY A 35 9.09 2.50 11.89
C GLY A 35 8.54 2.58 10.46
N PRO A 36 8.85 1.60 9.60
CA PRO A 36 8.86 1.83 8.17
C PRO A 36 7.48 2.25 7.64
N LYS A 37 7.47 3.09 6.60
CA LYS A 37 6.34 3.41 5.69
C LYS A 37 5.57 2.17 5.16
N GLN A 38 5.94 0.96 5.58
CA GLN A 38 5.50 -0.36 5.11
C GLN A 38 3.98 -0.58 5.17
N ASN A 39 3.22 0.16 5.99
CA ASN A 39 1.75 0.02 6.06
C ASN A 39 0.99 1.31 5.73
N ALA A 40 1.63 2.27 5.06
CA ALA A 40 0.99 3.57 4.81
C ALA A 40 -0.27 3.43 3.93
N ILE A 41 -0.19 2.60 2.88
CA ILE A 41 -1.30 2.38 1.93
C ILE A 41 -2.45 1.63 2.61
N GLN A 42 -2.18 0.52 3.30
CA GLN A 42 -3.23 -0.26 3.98
C GLN A 42 -3.94 0.57 5.05
N ARG A 43 -3.20 1.34 5.86
CA ARG A 43 -3.80 2.23 6.88
C ARG A 43 -4.64 3.33 6.26
N ALA A 44 -4.15 3.97 5.20
CA ALA A 44 -4.91 5.00 4.50
C ALA A 44 -6.18 4.42 3.84
N ALA A 45 -6.10 3.22 3.26
CA ALA A 45 -7.26 2.52 2.70
C ALA A 45 -8.30 2.17 3.78
N GLN A 46 -7.87 1.62 4.93
CA GLN A 46 -8.75 1.35 6.07
C GLN A 46 -9.41 2.62 6.62
N ALA A 47 -8.66 3.72 6.66
CA ALA A 47 -9.16 5.02 7.09
C ALA A 47 -10.02 5.75 6.04
N ARG A 48 -10.17 5.18 4.84
CA ARG A 48 -10.82 5.81 3.68
C ARG A 48 -10.20 7.17 3.29
N ASP A 49 -8.90 7.31 3.53
CA ASP A 49 -8.13 8.53 3.28
C ASP A 49 -7.57 8.54 1.86
N TYR A 50 -8.45 8.88 0.91
CA TYR A 50 -8.11 9.00 -0.51
C TYR A 50 -7.00 10.02 -0.77
N SER A 51 -6.93 11.11 0.00
CA SER A 51 -5.93 12.16 -0.16
C SER A 51 -4.53 11.63 0.15
N THR A 52 -4.39 10.91 1.26
CA THR A 52 -3.12 10.26 1.61
C THR A 52 -2.75 9.19 0.60
N LEU A 53 -3.71 8.38 0.12
CA LEU A 53 -3.44 7.39 -0.93
C LEU A 53 -2.93 8.03 -2.22
N GLN A 54 -3.59 9.09 -2.71
CA GLN A 54 -3.15 9.82 -3.90
C GLN A 54 -1.73 10.37 -3.73
N HIS A 55 -1.43 10.95 -2.57
CA HIS A 55 -0.09 11.44 -2.28
C HIS A 55 0.94 10.30 -2.31
N LEU A 56 0.64 9.17 -1.68
CA LEU A 56 1.52 7.99 -1.66
C LEU A 56 1.77 7.41 -3.07
N PHE A 57 0.76 7.34 -3.92
CA PHE A 57 0.91 6.89 -5.31
C PHE A 57 1.71 7.88 -6.16
N THR A 58 1.54 9.19 -5.91
CA THR A 58 2.34 10.24 -6.54
C THR A 58 3.81 10.18 -6.11
N GLU A 59 4.10 9.77 -4.86
CA GLU A 59 5.45 9.48 -4.38
C GLU A 59 6.08 8.21 -5.00
N GLY A 60 5.35 7.51 -5.90
CA GLY A 60 5.84 6.33 -6.60
C GLY A 60 5.63 5.01 -5.86
N LYS A 61 4.79 4.99 -4.82
CA LYS A 61 4.39 3.72 -4.18
C LYS A 61 3.38 2.99 -5.06
N HIS A 62 3.49 1.66 -5.11
CA HIS A 62 2.55 0.85 -5.88
C HIS A 62 1.37 0.42 -5.00
N PRO A 63 0.12 0.42 -5.49
CA PRO A 63 -1.04 -0.02 -4.72
C PRO A 63 -0.97 -1.49 -4.26
N ASP A 64 -0.15 -2.31 -4.91
CA ASP A 64 0.09 -3.71 -4.53
C ASP A 64 1.25 -3.90 -3.56
N ASP A 65 1.89 -2.82 -3.09
CA ASP A 65 2.96 -2.92 -2.09
C ASP A 65 2.42 -3.65 -0.85
N ARG A 66 2.98 -4.84 -0.57
CA ARG A 66 2.59 -5.71 0.54
C ARG A 66 3.49 -5.46 1.75
N ASN A 67 2.97 -5.77 2.94
CA ASN A 67 3.79 -6.05 4.10
C ASN A 67 3.66 -7.54 4.44
N ASP A 68 4.79 -8.21 4.66
CA ASP A 68 4.89 -9.60 5.12
C ASP A 68 4.26 -9.83 6.50
N SER A 69 3.99 -8.76 7.25
CA SER A 69 3.49 -8.81 8.63
C SER A 69 1.97 -8.86 8.74
N ASP A 70 1.21 -8.58 7.67
CA ASP A 70 -0.25 -8.58 7.70
C ASP A 70 -0.82 -9.72 6.82
N PRO A 71 -1.50 -10.73 7.41
CA PRO A 71 -2.10 -11.81 6.64
C PRO A 71 -3.20 -11.34 5.67
N GLY A 72 -3.70 -10.10 5.82
CA GLY A 72 -4.66 -9.46 4.92
C GLY A 72 -4.09 -8.98 3.58
N GLY A 73 -2.77 -9.08 3.38
CA GLY A 73 -2.11 -8.86 2.11
C GLY A 73 -2.24 -7.45 1.53
N THR A 74 -2.76 -7.29 0.30
CA THR A 74 -2.81 -5.96 -0.38
C THR A 74 -3.93 -5.07 0.18
N ALA A 75 -3.83 -3.76 -0.06
CA ALA A 75 -4.90 -2.83 0.30
C ALA A 75 -6.23 -3.19 -0.39
N LEU A 76 -6.18 -3.72 -1.62
CA LEU A 76 -7.36 -4.18 -2.36
C LEU A 76 -8.00 -5.42 -1.72
N GLU A 77 -7.19 -6.40 -1.31
CA GLU A 77 -7.67 -7.57 -0.56
C GLU A 77 -8.43 -7.13 0.70
N ARG A 78 -7.85 -6.20 1.46
CA ARG A 78 -8.49 -5.67 2.67
C ARG A 78 -9.80 -4.95 2.38
N ALA A 79 -9.83 -4.03 1.41
CA ALA A 79 -11.05 -3.31 1.04
C ALA A 79 -12.19 -4.26 0.65
N LEU A 80 -11.87 -5.33 -0.09
CA LEU A 80 -12.83 -6.36 -0.47
C LEU A 80 -13.32 -7.20 0.72
N LEU A 81 -12.45 -7.52 1.69
CA LEU A 81 -12.82 -8.22 2.92
C LEU A 81 -13.70 -7.39 3.84
N ASP A 82 -13.48 -6.07 3.86
CA ASP A 82 -14.29 -5.12 4.63
C ASP A 82 -15.60 -4.76 3.89
N GLY A 83 -15.71 -5.10 2.60
CA GLY A 83 -16.88 -4.81 1.76
C GLY A 83 -16.93 -3.36 1.25
N ASP A 84 -15.83 -2.62 1.35
CA ASP A 84 -15.67 -1.27 0.83
C ASP A 84 -15.35 -1.32 -0.68
N PHE A 85 -16.38 -1.55 -1.49
CA PHE A 85 -16.23 -1.63 -2.95
C PHE A 85 -15.86 -0.29 -3.59
N GLU A 86 -16.11 0.82 -2.92
CA GLU A 86 -15.72 2.16 -3.37
C GLU A 86 -14.21 2.33 -3.27
N MET A 87 -13.63 1.93 -2.13
CA MET A 87 -12.17 1.87 -1.97
C MET A 87 -11.54 0.84 -2.90
N ALA A 88 -12.18 -0.32 -3.10
CA ALA A 88 -11.68 -1.33 -4.04
C ALA A 88 -11.62 -0.80 -5.49
N GLU A 89 -12.65 -0.07 -5.93
CA GLU A 89 -12.70 0.56 -7.24
C GLU A 89 -11.62 1.64 -7.36
N PHE A 90 -11.43 2.46 -6.33
CA PHE A 90 -10.37 3.45 -6.29
C PHE A 90 -8.98 2.80 -6.41
N LEU A 91 -8.65 1.83 -5.57
CA LEU A 91 -7.34 1.15 -5.60
C LEU A 91 -7.09 0.48 -6.95
N ALA A 92 -8.10 -0.18 -7.52
CA ALA A 92 -7.98 -0.81 -8.83
C ALA A 92 -7.90 0.22 -9.98
N SER A 93 -8.40 1.44 -9.81
CA SER A 93 -8.18 2.55 -10.76
C SER A 93 -6.74 3.09 -10.71
N GLN A 94 -6.06 2.93 -9.56
CA GLN A 94 -4.67 3.32 -9.36
C GLN A 94 -3.68 2.22 -9.81
N GLY A 95 -4.18 1.12 -10.38
CA GLY A 95 -3.36 0.02 -10.92
C GLY A 95 -3.21 -1.19 -10.01
N ALA A 96 -3.97 -1.30 -8.92
CA ALA A 96 -3.95 -2.50 -8.08
C ALA A 96 -4.34 -3.76 -8.88
N ASP A 97 -3.55 -4.82 -8.74
CA ASP A 97 -3.79 -6.10 -9.39
C ASP A 97 -4.91 -6.89 -8.66
N ASP A 98 -6.08 -6.90 -9.29
CA ASP A 98 -7.26 -7.64 -8.83
C ASP A 98 -7.21 -9.14 -9.20
N ASP A 99 -6.19 -9.60 -9.94
CA ASP A 99 -5.99 -11.01 -10.26
C ASP A 99 -5.22 -11.77 -9.17
N GLN A 100 -4.42 -11.05 -8.38
CA GLN A 100 -3.66 -11.60 -7.26
C GLN A 100 -4.42 -11.62 -5.92
N VAL A 101 -5.66 -11.11 -5.90
CA VAL A 101 -6.47 -11.04 -4.68
C VAL A 101 -6.78 -12.44 -4.16
N ARG A 102 -6.17 -12.79 -3.03
CA ARG A 102 -6.33 -14.11 -2.39
C ARG A 102 -7.60 -14.18 -1.55
N ILE A 103 -8.76 -14.16 -2.21
CA ILE A 103 -10.04 -14.40 -1.54
C ILE A 103 -10.17 -15.89 -1.21
N TRP A 104 -10.42 -16.23 0.06
CA TRP A 104 -10.64 -17.61 0.51
C TRP A 104 -12.01 -18.08 0.01
N SER A 105 -12.09 -18.51 -1.26
CA SER A 105 -13.34 -18.98 -1.89
C SER A 105 -13.94 -20.21 -1.20
N ARG A 106 -13.15 -20.90 -0.38
CA ARG A 106 -13.51 -22.20 0.23
C ARG A 106 -14.57 -22.09 1.33
N SER A 107 -14.81 -20.92 1.91
CA SER A 107 -15.86 -20.69 2.92
C SER A 107 -17.21 -20.26 2.34
N ASN A 108 -17.31 -20.02 1.02
CA ASN A 108 -18.48 -19.43 0.34
C ASN A 108 -19.59 -20.42 -0.04
N VAL A 109 -19.46 -21.72 0.26
CA VAL A 109 -20.50 -22.69 -0.13
C VAL A 109 -21.71 -22.58 0.80
N ASP A 110 -21.51 -22.17 2.06
CA ASP A 110 -22.56 -22.15 3.07
C ASP A 110 -23.19 -20.76 3.31
N ASP A 111 -22.53 -19.66 2.91
CA ASP A 111 -23.06 -18.28 3.00
C ASP A 111 -22.84 -17.47 1.70
N PRO A 112 -23.78 -17.52 0.74
CA PRO A 112 -23.70 -16.76 -0.50
C PRO A 112 -23.93 -15.24 -0.34
N SER A 113 -24.31 -14.78 0.87
CA SER A 113 -24.52 -13.36 1.20
C SER A 113 -23.30 -12.72 1.87
N GLY A 114 -22.38 -13.55 2.36
CA GLY A 114 -21.16 -13.14 3.04
C GLY A 114 -20.29 -12.19 2.22
N THR A 115 -19.47 -11.41 2.92
CA THR A 115 -18.60 -10.40 2.29
C THR A 115 -17.67 -11.00 1.22
N TYR A 116 -17.21 -12.23 1.43
CA TYR A 116 -16.43 -13.01 0.46
C TYR A 116 -17.18 -13.28 -0.85
N ALA A 117 -18.47 -13.60 -0.79
CA ALA A 117 -19.28 -13.85 -1.99
C ALA A 117 -19.55 -12.56 -2.77
N ARG A 118 -19.67 -11.42 -2.08
CA ARG A 118 -19.79 -10.09 -2.70
C ARG A 118 -18.47 -9.66 -3.34
N ALA A 119 -17.34 -9.83 -2.64
CA ALA A 119 -16.00 -9.58 -3.17
C ALA A 119 -15.69 -10.44 -4.42
N TYR A 120 -16.04 -11.73 -4.40
CA TYR A 120 -15.90 -12.60 -5.56
C TYR A 120 -16.75 -12.14 -6.76
N ARG A 121 -18.01 -11.75 -6.51
CA ARG A 121 -18.88 -11.18 -7.57
C ARG A 121 -18.28 -9.89 -8.15
N TRP A 122 -17.73 -9.03 -7.30
CA TRP A 122 -17.07 -7.80 -7.74
C TRP A 122 -15.89 -8.10 -8.68
N LEU A 123 -14.98 -8.99 -8.29
CA LEU A 123 -13.85 -9.41 -9.14
C LEU A 123 -14.31 -9.98 -10.48
N LYS A 124 -15.31 -10.88 -10.44
CA LYS A 124 -15.86 -11.51 -11.66
C LYS A 124 -16.44 -10.45 -12.61
N GLN A 125 -17.20 -9.49 -12.09
CA GLN A 125 -17.77 -8.41 -12.90
C GLN A 125 -16.69 -7.50 -13.48
N ARG A 126 -15.67 -7.13 -12.69
CA ARG A 126 -14.57 -6.28 -13.15
C ARG A 126 -13.75 -6.95 -14.26
N ARG A 127 -13.44 -8.24 -14.11
CA ARG A 127 -12.81 -9.04 -15.18
C ARG A 127 -13.65 -9.06 -16.45
N ALA A 128 -14.95 -9.32 -16.33
CA ALA A 128 -15.86 -9.28 -17.49
C ALA A 128 -15.86 -7.90 -18.18
N ARG A 129 -15.83 -6.80 -17.41
CA ARG A 129 -15.72 -5.43 -17.95
C ARG A 129 -14.40 -5.17 -18.67
N ARG A 130 -13.27 -5.74 -18.19
CA ARG A 130 -11.97 -5.66 -18.89
C ARG A 130 -11.95 -6.51 -20.16
N SER A 131 -12.60 -7.67 -20.13
CA SER A 131 -12.62 -8.63 -21.24
C SER A 131 -13.62 -8.28 -22.34
N SER A 132 -14.67 -7.53 -22.05
CA SER A 132 -15.55 -6.94 -23.07
C SER A 132 -14.92 -5.64 -23.57
N PRO A 133 -14.36 -5.60 -24.80
CA PRO A 133 -13.96 -4.33 -25.40
C PRO A 133 -15.21 -3.44 -25.51
N PRO A 134 -15.08 -2.10 -25.44
CA PRO A 134 -16.20 -1.24 -25.76
C PRO A 134 -16.67 -1.65 -27.16
N GLU A 135 -17.93 -2.08 -27.29
CA GLU A 135 -18.58 -2.22 -28.58
C GLU A 135 -18.36 -0.90 -29.31
N LYS A 136 -17.40 -0.90 -30.26
CA LYS A 136 -17.32 0.13 -31.27
C LYS A 136 -18.71 0.12 -31.87
N HIS A 137 -19.50 1.13 -31.56
CA HIS A 137 -20.73 1.41 -32.27
C HIS A 137 -20.31 1.56 -33.72
N VAL A 138 -20.40 0.46 -34.47
CA VAL A 138 -20.41 0.47 -35.92
C VAL A 138 -21.62 1.32 -36.23
N ARG A 139 -21.40 2.61 -36.48
CA ARG A 139 -22.34 3.41 -37.24
C ARG A 139 -22.50 2.64 -38.55
N GLU A 140 -23.52 1.80 -38.62
CA GLU A 140 -24.07 1.35 -39.88
C GLU A 140 -24.44 2.63 -40.62
N LYS A 141 -23.58 2.98 -41.58
CA LYS A 141 -23.85 4.04 -42.53
C LYS A 141 -25.15 3.62 -43.22
N PRO A 142 -26.22 4.42 -43.19
CA PRO A 142 -27.43 4.05 -43.91
C PRO A 142 -27.05 3.91 -45.38
N GLU A 143 -27.14 2.68 -45.89
CA GLU A 143 -26.97 2.42 -47.30
C GLU A 143 -28.01 3.23 -48.07
N GLY A 144 -27.56 3.78 -49.20
CA GLY A 144 -28.32 4.72 -50.01
C GLY A 144 -29.69 4.17 -50.37
N ILE A 145 -30.71 4.99 -50.17
CA ILE A 145 -31.99 4.82 -50.83
C ILE A 145 -31.90 5.65 -52.11
N ASN A 146 -31.93 4.93 -53.23
CA ASN A 146 -32.15 5.45 -54.60
C ASN A 146 -33.43 6.26 -54.70
#